data_AF-A0A2V9YS14-F1
#
_entry.id   AF-A0A2V9YS14-F1
#
_cell.length_a   1.000
_cell.length_b   1.000
_cell.length_c   1.000
_cell.angle_alpha   90.00
_cell.angle_beta   90.00
_cell.angle_gamma   90.00
#
_symmetry.space_group_name_H-M   'P 1'
#
loop_
_entity.id
_entity.type
_entity.pdbx_description
1 polymer ?
#
loop_
_entity_poly.entity_id
_entity_poly.type
_entity_poly.pdbx_seq_one_letter_code
_entity_poly.pdbx_strand_id
1 'polypeptide(L)'
;MLEIKETDWKVLRRVHPLALERFCERVLAEIDRVLRDGAKGHHAHYLQIFRIIHQRDREIARLFDNPRRSHALTMLAQIRSQGLLTEDEFSSLSPETRGAIQMLLGAG
;
A
#
# COMPACT_ATOMS: atom_id res chain seq x y z
N MET A 1 16.76 9.29 13.77
CA MET A 1 15.69 8.99 12.79
C MET A 1 15.95 9.86 11.58
N LEU A 2 16.10 9.29 10.38
CA LEU A 2 16.40 10.08 9.18
C LEU A 2 15.18 10.92 8.82
N GLU A 3 15.33 12.24 8.76
CA GLU A 3 14.23 13.13 8.39
C GLU A 3 14.09 13.17 6.88
N ILE A 4 12.87 13.01 6.36
CA ILE A 4 12.62 13.07 4.92
C ILE A 4 12.78 14.49 4.40
N LYS A 5 13.51 14.62 3.28
CA LYS A 5 13.65 15.87 2.53
C LYS A 5 12.27 16.35 2.06
N GLU A 6 12.08 17.66 1.96
CA GLU A 6 10.78 18.24 1.52
C GLU A 6 10.35 17.76 0.13
N THR A 7 11.31 17.50 -0.76
CA THR A 7 11.08 16.94 -2.09
C THR A 7 10.47 15.54 -2.02
N ASP A 8 11.04 14.66 -1.18
CA ASP A 8 10.56 13.29 -1.00
C ASP A 8 9.22 13.26 -0.26
N TRP A 9 8.99 14.21 0.65
CA TRP A 9 7.69 14.40 1.30
C TRP A 9 6.59 14.76 0.29
N LYS A 10 6.90 15.62 -0.70
CA LYS A 10 5.98 15.93 -1.80
C LYS A 10 5.70 14.72 -2.67
N VAL A 11 6.71 13.90 -2.96
CA VAL A 11 6.53 12.62 -3.68
C VAL A 11 5.59 11.70 -2.91
N LEU A 12 5.81 11.50 -1.62
CA LEU A 12 4.92 10.67 -0.79
C LEU A 12 3.48 11.20 -0.80
N ARG A 13 3.27 12.51 -0.62
CA ARG A 13 1.92 13.10 -0.66
C ARG A 13 1.21 12.89 -2.00
N ARG A 14 1.95 12.87 -3.10
CA ARG A 14 1.41 12.58 -4.44
C ARG A 14 1.11 11.09 -4.60
N VAL A 15 2.03 10.23 -4.17
CA VAL A 15 1.93 8.78 -4.36
C VAL A 15 0.92 8.14 -3.41
N HIS A 16 0.78 8.65 -2.18
CA HIS A 16 -0.09 8.08 -1.16
C HIS A 16 -1.54 7.82 -1.66
N PRO A 17 -2.27 8.80 -2.23
CA PRO A 17 -3.60 8.53 -2.77
C PRO A 17 -3.59 7.60 -4.00
N LEU A 18 -2.54 7.66 -4.84
CA LEU A 18 -2.41 6.77 -6.01
C LEU A 18 -2.16 5.31 -5.60
N ALA A 19 -1.36 5.11 -4.56
CA ALA A 19 -1.08 3.80 -3.99
C ALA A 19 -2.32 3.22 -3.31
N LEU A 20 -3.13 4.06 -2.64
CA LEU A 20 -4.41 3.65 -2.10
C LEU A 20 -5.38 3.23 -3.21
N GLU A 21 -5.48 4.01 -4.30
CA GLU A 21 -6.33 3.67 -5.44
C GLU A 21 -5.94 2.32 -6.05
N ARG A 22 -4.65 2.10 -6.33
CA ARG A 22 -4.12 0.81 -6.83
C ARG A 22 -4.40 -0.34 -5.86
N PHE A 23 -4.34 -0.08 -4.56
CA PHE A 23 -4.67 -1.08 -3.55
C PHE A 23 -6.16 -1.46 -3.63
N CYS A 24 -7.05 -0.46 -3.63
CA CYS A 24 -8.48 -0.67 -3.78
C CYS A 24 -8.84 -1.41 -5.08
N GLU A 25 -8.20 -1.06 -6.20
CA GLU A 25 -8.37 -1.76 -7.48
C GLU A 25 -8.05 -3.26 -7.36
N ARG A 26 -6.94 -3.62 -6.70
CA ARG A 26 -6.57 -5.03 -6.46
C ARG A 26 -7.59 -5.75 -5.58
N VAL A 27 -8.11 -5.10 -4.55
CA VAL A 27 -9.15 -5.66 -3.66
C VAL A 27 -10.45 -5.91 -4.43
N LEU A 28 -10.87 -4.96 -5.27
CA LEU A 28 -12.06 -5.11 -6.10
C LEU A 28 -11.89 -6.24 -7.13
N ALA A 29 -10.71 -6.39 -7.73
CA ALA A 29 -10.40 -7.51 -8.61
C ALA A 29 -10.42 -8.86 -7.86
N GLU A 30 -9.99 -8.91 -6.61
CA GLU A 30 -10.10 -10.10 -5.75
C GLU A 30 -11.58 -10.46 -5.50
N ILE A 31 -12.42 -9.47 -5.18
CA ILE A 31 -13.86 -9.63 -4.96
C ILE A 31 -14.56 -10.12 -6.23
N ASP A 32 -14.26 -9.56 -7.40
CA ASP A 32 -14.85 -9.98 -8.68
C ASP A 32 -14.54 -11.46 -8.99
N ARG A 33 -13.33 -11.94 -8.67
CA ARG A 33 -12.99 -13.37 -8.80
C ARG A 33 -13.83 -14.25 -7.87
N VAL A 34 -14.09 -13.80 -6.64
CA VAL A 34 -14.96 -14.52 -5.69
C VAL A 34 -16.39 -14.56 -6.20
N LEU A 35 -16.90 -13.47 -6.79
CA LEU A 35 -18.26 -13.44 -7.33
C LEU A 35 -18.44 -14.36 -8.55
N ARG A 36 -17.39 -14.54 -9.36
CA ARG A 36 -17.39 -15.43 -10.53
C ARG A 36 -17.20 -16.91 -10.17
N ASP A 37 -16.91 -17.24 -8.91
CA ASP A 37 -16.75 -18.61 -8.43
C ASP A 37 -18.11 -19.33 -8.35
N GLY A 38 -18.59 -19.84 -9.50
CA GLY A 38 -19.89 -20.50 -9.59
C GLY A 38 -20.06 -21.77 -8.75
N ALA A 39 -19.00 -22.24 -8.06
CA ALA A 39 -19.06 -23.41 -7.19
C ALA A 39 -19.68 -23.12 -5.81
N LYS A 40 -19.88 -21.86 -5.43
CA LYS A 40 -20.40 -21.45 -4.12
C LYS A 40 -21.79 -20.83 -4.22
N GLY A 41 -22.61 -21.07 -3.21
CA GLY A 41 -23.91 -20.40 -3.06
C GLY A 41 -23.77 -18.93 -2.66
N HIS A 42 -24.81 -18.13 -2.90
CA HIS A 42 -24.82 -16.67 -2.64
C HIS A 42 -24.38 -16.28 -1.21
N HIS A 43 -24.82 -17.01 -0.18
CA HIS A 43 -24.42 -16.73 1.20
C HIS A 43 -22.93 -16.98 1.45
N ALA A 44 -22.33 -17.99 0.79
CA ALA A 44 -20.90 -18.25 0.89
C ALA A 44 -20.06 -17.15 0.23
N HIS A 45 -20.51 -16.61 -0.91
CA HIS A 45 -19.90 -15.43 -1.52
C HIS A 45 -19.94 -14.22 -0.58
N TYR A 46 -21.11 -13.94 0.01
CA TYR A 46 -21.26 -12.85 0.96
C TYR A 46 -20.26 -12.95 2.11
N LEU A 47 -20.16 -14.12 2.75
CA LEU A 47 -19.23 -14.33 3.86
C LEU A 47 -17.76 -14.21 3.44
N GLN A 48 -17.41 -14.68 2.25
CA GLN A 48 -16.04 -14.58 1.74
C GLN A 48 -15.66 -13.13 1.44
N ILE A 49 -16.54 -12.36 0.79
CA ILE A 49 -16.34 -10.94 0.51
C ILE A 49 -16.20 -10.15 1.81
N PHE A 50 -17.07 -10.42 2.80
CA PHE A 50 -16.98 -9.77 4.11
C PHE A 50 -15.60 -9.98 4.77
N ARG A 51 -15.06 -11.20 4.73
CA ARG A 51 -13.72 -11.49 5.25
C ARG A 51 -12.63 -10.74 4.50
N ILE A 52 -12.71 -10.69 3.17
CA ILE A 52 -11.75 -9.94 2.34
C ILE A 52 -11.78 -8.47 2.74
N ILE A 53 -12.95 -7.82 2.72
CA ILE A 53 -13.08 -6.39 3.07
C ILE A 53 -12.51 -6.13 4.47
N HIS A 54 -12.87 -6.95 5.46
CA HIS A 54 -12.40 -6.77 6.83
C HIS A 54 -10.86 -6.92 6.96
N GLN A 55 -10.25 -7.84 6.22
CA GLN A 55 -8.79 -7.98 6.23
C GLN A 55 -8.12 -6.77 5.55
N ARG A 56 -8.64 -6.36 4.39
CA ARG A 56 -8.09 -5.27 3.60
C ARG A 56 -8.23 -3.92 4.29
N ASP A 57 -9.32 -3.69 5.02
CA ASP A 57 -9.51 -2.49 5.83
C ASP A 57 -8.41 -2.33 6.90
N ARG A 58 -8.00 -3.42 7.55
CA ARG A 58 -6.86 -3.41 8.48
C ARG A 58 -5.53 -3.09 7.80
N GLU A 59 -5.33 -3.59 6.58
CA GLU A 59 -4.16 -3.27 5.77
C GLU A 59 -4.17 -1.79 5.36
N ILE A 60 -5.33 -1.25 4.98
CA ILE A 60 -5.49 0.17 4.65
C ILE A 60 -5.12 1.04 5.85
N ALA A 61 -5.71 0.74 7.02
CA ALA A 61 -5.43 1.46 8.24
C ALA A 61 -3.95 1.41 8.63
N ARG A 62 -3.29 0.26 8.42
CA ARG A 62 -1.86 0.12 8.72
C ARG A 62 -0.96 0.91 7.76
N LEU A 63 -1.29 0.91 6.47
CA LEU A 63 -0.42 1.42 5.40
C LEU A 63 -0.65 2.90 5.09
N PHE A 64 -1.90 3.35 5.19
CA PHE A 64 -2.31 4.66 4.69
C PHE A 64 -2.79 5.60 5.79
N ASP A 65 -3.25 5.11 6.94
CA ASP A 65 -3.65 6.02 8.00
C ASP A 65 -2.44 6.73 8.60
N ASN A 66 -2.66 7.99 8.96
CA ASN A 66 -1.71 8.83 9.66
C ASN A 66 -0.41 9.14 8.89
N PRO A 67 -0.49 9.83 7.73
CA PRO A 67 0.68 10.31 7.00
C PRO A 67 1.38 11.42 7.80
N ARG A 68 2.34 11.04 8.66
CA ARG A 68 3.20 11.96 9.40
C ARG A 68 4.60 11.96 8.80
N ARG A 69 5.25 13.13 8.79
CA ARG A 69 6.62 13.29 8.27
C ARG A 69 7.62 12.37 8.96
N SER A 70 7.48 12.17 10.28
CA SER A 70 8.30 11.23 11.04
C SER A 70 8.09 9.77 10.63
N HIS A 71 6.92 9.39 10.11
CA HIS A 71 6.59 8.03 9.69
C HIS A 71 6.78 7.81 8.18
N ALA A 72 7.15 8.86 7.45
CA ALA A 72 7.15 8.89 5.99
C ALA A 72 8.09 7.85 5.36
N LEU A 73 9.27 7.61 5.95
CA LEU A 73 10.19 6.55 5.49
C LEU A 73 9.58 5.16 5.64
N THR A 74 9.02 4.87 6.81
CA THR A 74 8.38 3.59 7.08
C THR A 74 7.19 3.38 6.15
N MET A 75 6.39 4.42 5.91
CA MET A 75 5.27 4.38 4.98
C MET A 75 5.73 4.12 3.54
N LEU A 76 6.77 4.82 3.05
CA LEU A 76 7.33 4.55 1.72
C LEU A 76 7.86 3.12 1.59
N ALA A 77 8.55 2.61 2.62
CA ALA A 77 9.04 1.24 2.63
C ALA A 77 7.88 0.23 2.59
N GLN A 78 6.83 0.44 3.37
CA GLN A 78 5.65 -0.42 3.38
C GLN A 78 4.86 -0.38 2.06
N ILE A 79 4.65 0.80 1.48
CA ILE A 79 4.01 0.94 0.16
C ILE A 79 4.85 0.22 -0.90
N ARG A 80 6.19 0.31 -0.81
CA ARG A 80 7.10 -0.41 -1.72
C ARG A 80 7.05 -1.92 -1.52
N SER A 81 7.04 -2.42 -0.29
CA SER A 81 6.96 -3.88 -0.02
C SER A 81 5.66 -4.49 -0.53
N GLN A 82 4.57 -3.72 -0.55
CA GLN A 82 3.28 -4.13 -1.12
C GLN A 82 3.22 -3.99 -2.66
N GLY A 83 4.31 -3.54 -3.30
CA GLY A 83 4.36 -3.32 -4.74
C GLY A 83 3.38 -2.25 -5.22
N LEU A 84 3.05 -1.28 -4.37
CA LEU A 84 2.11 -0.18 -4.68
C LEU A 84 2.84 1.08 -5.18
N LEU A 85 4.16 1.14 -4.98
CA LEU A 85 5.06 2.18 -5.47
C LEU A 85 5.68 1.73 -6.81
N THR A 86 5.42 2.48 -7.88
CA THR A 86 6.01 2.16 -9.20
C THR A 86 7.52 2.43 -9.21
N GLU A 87 8.21 1.89 -10.21
CA GLU A 87 9.66 2.12 -10.33
C GLU A 87 10.00 3.58 -10.63
N ASP A 88 9.17 4.27 -11.42
CA ASP A 88 9.35 5.69 -11.72
C ASP A 88 9.13 6.56 -10.47
N GLU A 89 8.11 6.25 -9.67
CA GLU A 89 7.83 6.93 -8.42
C GLU A 89 8.96 6.70 -7.41
N PHE A 90 9.45 5.45 -7.30
CA PHE A 90 10.58 5.13 -6.44
C PHE A 90 11.85 5.85 -6.90
N SER A 91 12.15 5.84 -8.20
CA SER A 91 13.32 6.51 -8.80
C SER A 91 13.29 8.02 -8.64
N SER A 92 12.11 8.63 -8.50
CA SER A 92 11.95 10.06 -8.22
C SER A 92 12.35 10.49 -6.80
N LEU A 93 12.54 9.53 -5.88
CA LEU A 93 13.03 9.80 -4.53
C LEU A 93 14.54 10.02 -4.52
N SER A 94 14.99 10.84 -3.56
CA SER A 94 16.42 11.07 -3.35
C SER A 94 17.20 9.77 -3.10
N PRO A 95 18.47 9.68 -3.53
CA PRO A 95 19.29 8.48 -3.31
C PRO A 95 19.36 8.07 -1.83
N GLU A 96 19.40 9.04 -0.91
CA GLU A 96 19.44 8.78 0.52
C GLU A 96 18.14 8.13 1.02
N THR A 97 16.99 8.62 0.56
CA THR A 97 15.68 8.04 0.90
C THR A 97 15.52 6.64 0.30
N ARG A 98 15.96 6.42 -0.95
CA ARG A 98 15.95 5.08 -1.57
C ARG A 98 16.84 4.10 -0.82
N GLY A 99 18.05 4.51 -0.43
CA GLY A 99 18.96 3.70 0.38
C GLY A 99 18.35 3.35 1.75
N ALA A 100 17.74 4.33 2.43
CA ALA A 100 17.06 4.09 3.69
C ALA A 100 15.89 3.10 3.56
N ILE A 101 15.09 3.21 2.49
CA ILE A 101 14.00 2.26 2.19
C ILE A 101 14.57 0.85 1.96
N GLN A 102 15.64 0.71 1.17
CA GLN A 102 16.26 -0.58 0.92
C GLN A 102 16.81 -1.22 2.20
N MET A 103 17.43 -0.45 3.10
CA MET A 103 17.87 -0.96 4.40
C MET A 103 16.69 -1.44 5.26
N LEU A 104 15.57 -0.70 5.28
CA LEU A 104 14.37 -1.10 6.01
C LEU A 104 13.72 -2.36 5.44
N LEU A 105 13.83 -2.58 4.13
CA LEU A 105 13.29 -3.77 3.46
C LEU A 105 14.22 -4.99 3.55
N GLY A 106 15.54 -4.79 3.57
CA GLY A 106 16.54 -5.85 3.68
C GLY A 106 16.86 -6.28 5.12
N ALA A 107 16.39 -5.54 6.12
CA ALA A 107 16.50 -5.88 7.54
C ALA A 107 15.31 -6.70 8.07
N GLY A 108 14.48 -7.26 7.18
CA GLY A 108 13.27 -8.02 7.49
C GLY A 108 13.40 -9.50 7.15
#